data_AF-A0A1G3RIH3-F1
#
_entry.id   AF-A0A1G3RIH3-F1
#
_cell.length_a   1.000
_cell.length_b   1.000
_cell.length_c   1.000
_cell.angle_alpha   90.00
_cell.angle_beta   90.00
_cell.angle_gamma   90.00
#
_symmetry.space_group_name_H-M   'P 1'
#
loop_
_entity.id
_entity.type
_entity.pdbx_description
1 polymer ?
#
loop_
_entity_poly.entity_id
_entity_poly.type
_entity_poly.pdbx_seq_one_letter_code
_entity_poly.pdbx_strand_id
1 'polypeptide(L)'
;MRASLALSLSWAMTNNGDPNLGLRLPLVYERYRKYWGLSELRTVEDYLVANALKYEVLDEQVGRVLSWLKNKGLYDDCLVMVTADHGEMNCRGGLVDKGAFLNPRVLQVPLYLKMPIDCEGDAGVPMHGTSIHRAVSYLM
;
A
#
# COMPACT_ATOMS: atom_id res chain seq x y z
N MET A 1 -6.72 9.64 4.72
CA MET A 1 -7.06 8.30 4.18
C MET A 1 -7.55 7.47 5.36
N ARG A 2 -8.80 6.99 5.40
CA ARG A 2 -9.21 6.09 6.50
C ARG A 2 -8.70 4.69 6.18
N ALA A 3 -7.64 4.26 6.86
CA ALA A 3 -7.31 2.84 6.91
C ALA A 3 -8.45 2.15 7.69
N SER A 4 -9.36 1.50 6.98
CA SER A 4 -10.39 0.72 7.66
C SER A 4 -9.72 -0.54 8.21
N LEU A 5 -9.69 -0.69 9.53
CA LEU A 5 -9.41 -1.96 10.23
C LEU A 5 -10.51 -3.02 10.01
N ALA A 6 -11.41 -2.77 9.06
CA ALA A 6 -12.54 -3.64 8.79
C ALA A 6 -12.06 -4.94 8.13
N LEU A 7 -12.54 -6.05 8.67
CA LEU A 7 -12.38 -7.37 8.08
C LEU A 7 -12.88 -7.34 6.64
N SER A 8 -12.08 -7.86 5.70
CA SER A 8 -12.49 -7.84 4.30
C SER A 8 -13.62 -8.84 4.06
N LEU A 9 -14.66 -8.43 3.33
CA LEU A 9 -15.75 -9.31 2.89
C LEU A 9 -15.20 -10.55 2.16
N SER A 10 -14.15 -10.37 1.36
CA SER A 10 -13.45 -11.47 0.67
C SER A 10 -12.84 -12.52 1.61
N TRP A 11 -12.37 -12.11 2.80
CA TRP A 11 -11.85 -13.05 3.80
C TRP A 11 -13.00 -13.85 4.42
N ALA A 12 -14.07 -13.17 4.83
CA ALA A 12 -15.23 -13.82 5.44
C ALA A 12 -15.87 -14.85 4.49
N MET A 13 -16.03 -14.49 3.21
CA MET A 13 -16.53 -15.40 2.18
C MET A 13 -15.65 -16.63 1.98
N THR A 14 -14.32 -16.46 2.07
CA THR A 14 -13.36 -17.55 1.90
C THR A 14 -13.40 -18.56 3.06
N ASN A 15 -13.56 -18.08 4.29
CA ASN A 15 -13.50 -18.92 5.49
C ASN A 15 -14.86 -19.46 5.95
N ASN A 16 -15.98 -18.86 5.54
CA ASN A 16 -17.32 -19.36 5.89
C ASN A 16 -17.80 -20.50 4.97
N GLY A 17 -16.92 -21.07 4.14
CA GLY A 17 -17.19 -22.33 3.46
C GLY A 17 -18.27 -22.26 2.37
N ASP A 18 -18.38 -21.15 1.63
CA ASP A 18 -19.04 -21.19 0.32
C ASP A 18 -17.98 -21.47 -0.76
N PRO A 19 -17.74 -22.74 -1.15
CA PRO A 19 -16.82 -23.09 -2.22
C PRO A 19 -17.28 -22.60 -3.61
N ASN A 20 -18.48 -22.01 -3.73
CA ASN A 20 -19.17 -21.72 -4.99
C ASN A 20 -19.55 -20.24 -5.22
N LEU A 21 -18.96 -19.26 -4.51
CA LEU A 21 -19.12 -17.83 -4.86
C LEU A 21 -18.38 -17.39 -6.15
N GLY A 22 -18.10 -18.32 -7.07
CA GLY A 22 -17.96 -18.05 -8.51
C GLY A 22 -16.67 -17.40 -9.00
N LEU A 23 -15.79 -16.92 -8.12
CA LEU A 23 -14.46 -16.50 -8.54
C LEU A 23 -13.55 -17.73 -8.55
N ARG A 24 -13.38 -18.34 -9.73
CA ARG A 24 -12.30 -19.31 -9.98
C ARG A 24 -10.98 -18.57 -9.85
N LEU A 25 -10.52 -18.41 -8.61
CA LEU A 25 -9.27 -17.72 -8.32
C LEU A 25 -8.11 -18.54 -8.89
N PRO A 26 -7.03 -17.87 -9.31
CA PRO A 26 -5.82 -18.57 -9.73
C PRO A 26 -5.38 -19.59 -8.68
N LEU A 27 -5.02 -20.81 -9.10
CA LEU A 27 -4.57 -21.90 -8.21
C LEU A 27 -3.42 -21.48 -7.29
N VAL A 28 -2.60 -20.52 -7.73
CA VAL A 28 -1.53 -19.94 -6.90
C VAL A 28 -2.08 -19.33 -5.61
N TYR A 29 -3.27 -18.75 -5.60
CA TYR A 29 -3.88 -18.19 -4.38
C TYR A 29 -4.33 -19.28 -3.41
N GLU A 30 -4.88 -20.38 -3.92
CA GLU A 30 -5.23 -21.53 -3.06
C GLU A 30 -3.99 -22.15 -2.43
N ARG A 31 -2.94 -22.35 -3.25
CA ARG A 31 -1.67 -22.87 -2.77
C ARG A 31 -1.06 -21.92 -1.73
N TYR A 32 -1.08 -20.63 -2.00
CA TYR A 32 -0.54 -19.64 -1.08
C TYR A 32 -1.31 -19.62 0.23
N ARG A 33 -2.64 -19.63 0.19
CA ARG A 33 -3.50 -19.68 1.38
C ARG A 33 -3.24 -20.92 2.22
N LYS A 34 -3.07 -22.07 1.58
CA LYS A 34 -2.81 -23.35 2.26
C LYS A 34 -1.51 -23.34 3.08
N TYR A 35 -0.45 -22.72 2.55
CA TYR A 35 0.88 -22.77 3.18
C TYR A 35 1.23 -21.51 3.99
N TRP A 36 0.71 -20.34 3.61
CA TRP A 36 1.06 -19.03 4.17
C TRP A 36 -0.14 -18.12 4.46
N GLY A 37 -1.38 -18.60 4.28
CA GLY A 37 -2.58 -17.80 4.52
C GLY A 37 -2.97 -17.72 6.00
N LEU A 38 -3.92 -16.81 6.29
CA LEU A 38 -4.53 -16.66 7.61
C LEU A 38 -6.01 -17.05 7.57
N SER A 39 -6.36 -18.12 8.29
CA SER A 39 -7.74 -18.64 8.39
C SER A 39 -8.43 -18.28 9.72
N GLU A 40 -7.66 -18.10 10.80
CA GLU A 40 -8.17 -17.77 12.13
C GLU A 40 -8.53 -16.28 12.23
N LEU A 41 -9.75 -15.97 12.70
CA LEU A 41 -10.26 -14.60 12.78
C LEU A 41 -9.38 -13.73 13.67
N ARG A 42 -9.03 -14.22 14.86
CA ARG A 42 -8.19 -13.48 15.82
C ARG A 42 -6.84 -13.12 15.23
N THR A 43 -6.21 -14.06 14.53
CA THR A 43 -4.91 -13.81 13.88
C THR A 43 -5.02 -12.75 12.77
N VAL A 44 -6.13 -12.71 12.05
CA VAL A 44 -6.37 -11.65 11.06
C VAL A 44 -6.59 -10.29 11.72
N GLU A 45 -7.34 -10.24 12.80
CA GLU A 45 -7.53 -9.00 13.58
C GLU A 45 -6.19 -8.48 14.11
N ASP A 46 -5.40 -9.36 14.74
CA ASP A 46 -4.06 -9.03 15.25
C ASP A 46 -3.14 -8.54 14.12
N TYR A 47 -3.16 -9.21 12.96
CA TYR A 47 -2.38 -8.79 11.80
C TYR A 47 -2.78 -7.40 11.30
N LEU A 48 -4.08 -7.13 11.17
CA LEU A 48 -4.58 -5.83 10.69
C LEU A 48 -4.23 -4.70 11.66
N VAL A 49 -4.36 -4.95 12.96
CA VAL A 49 -3.98 -3.99 14.01
C VAL A 49 -2.47 -3.74 13.99
N ALA A 50 -1.66 -4.80 13.97
CA ALA A 50 -0.21 -4.67 13.91
C ALA A 50 0.25 -3.94 12.64
N ASN A 51 -0.38 -4.21 11.49
CA ASN A 51 -0.08 -3.53 10.24
C ASN A 51 -0.45 -2.04 10.30
N ALA A 52 -1.58 -1.68 10.92
CA ALA A 52 -1.94 -0.27 11.12
C ALA A 52 -0.95 0.46 12.04
N LEU A 53 -0.57 -0.15 13.17
CA LEU A 53 0.41 0.42 14.10
C LEU A 53 1.79 0.61 13.42
N LYS A 54 2.19 -0.32 12.56
CA LYS A 54 3.42 -0.19 11.75
C LYS A 54 3.38 1.05 10.85
N TYR A 55 2.24 1.39 10.26
CA TYR A 55 2.11 2.60 9.45
C TYR A 55 2.16 3.88 10.28
N GLU A 56 1.65 3.89 11.52
CA GLU A 56 1.79 5.04 12.44
C GLU A 56 3.27 5.31 12.77
N VAL A 57 4.03 4.26 13.08
CA VAL A 57 5.48 4.38 13.32
C VAL A 57 6.20 4.90 12.06
N LEU A 58 5.82 4.40 10.87
CA LEU A 58 6.39 4.86 9.61
C LEU A 58 6.09 6.34 9.36
N ASP A 59 4.86 6.79 9.59
CA ASP A 59 4.44 8.18 9.42
C ASP A 59 5.27 9.12 10.31
N GLU A 60 5.50 8.74 11.58
CA GLU A 60 6.36 9.49 12.49
C GLU A 60 7.80 9.62 11.95
N GLN A 61 8.38 8.53 11.44
CA GLN A 61 9.74 8.56 10.90
C GLN A 61 9.84 9.39 9.61
N VAL A 62 8.84 9.31 8.74
CA VAL A 62 8.76 10.18 7.55
C VAL A 62 8.66 11.64 7.98
N GLY A 63 7.76 11.96 8.91
CA GLY A 63 7.60 13.29 9.48
C GLY A 63 8.90 13.86 10.07
N ARG A 64 9.70 13.03 10.74
CA ARG A 64 11.01 13.40 11.28
C ARG A 64 11.99 13.83 10.19
N VAL A 65 12.09 13.08 9.09
CA VAL A 65 12.98 13.41 7.96
C VAL A 65 12.54 14.70 7.27
N LEU A 66 11.23 14.84 7.01
CA LEU A 66 10.68 16.04 6.36
C LEU A 66 10.86 17.29 7.24
N SER A 67 10.68 17.16 8.56
CA SER A 67 10.91 18.25 9.51
C SER A 67 12.37 18.67 9.54
N TRP A 68 13.30 17.71 9.51
CA TRP A 68 14.73 18.01 9.42
C TRP A 68 15.08 18.77 8.13
N LEU A 69 14.54 18.37 6.97
CA LEU A 69 14.74 19.08 5.70
C LEU A 69 14.23 20.53 5.77
N LYS A 70 13.06 20.75 6.36
CA LYS A 70 12.48 22.09 6.55
C LYS A 70 13.35 22.96 7.47
N ASN A 71 13.79 22.41 8.59
CA ASN A 71 14.65 23.12 9.54
C ASN A 71 16.02 23.50 8.95
N LYS A 72 16.47 22.81 7.91
CA LYS A 72 17.70 23.11 7.17
C LYS A 72 17.50 24.05 5.98
N GLY A 73 16.26 24.45 5.69
CA GLY A 73 15.94 25.24 4.49
C GLY A 73 16.11 24.45 3.18
N LEU A 74 16.25 23.13 3.24
CA LEU A 74 16.50 22.27 2.07
C LEU A 74 15.22 21.71 1.45
N TYR A 75 14.09 21.78 2.17
CA TYR A 75 12.87 21.12 1.75
C TYR A 75 12.37 21.64 0.40
N ASP A 76 12.44 22.95 0.17
CA ASP A 76 11.88 23.60 -1.02
C ASP A 76 12.68 23.33 -2.30
N ASP A 77 14.00 23.19 -2.19
CA ASP A 77 14.92 22.92 -3.31
C ASP A 77 15.17 21.42 -3.54
N CYS A 78 14.58 20.56 -2.72
CA CYS A 78 14.77 19.11 -2.78
C CYS A 78 13.61 18.40 -3.48
N LEU A 79 13.95 17.38 -4.28
CA LEU A 79 13.03 16.36 -4.75
C LEU A 79 12.80 15.35 -3.63
N VAL A 80 11.55 15.21 -3.19
CA VAL A 80 11.15 14.17 -2.22
C VAL A 80 10.29 13.14 -2.93
N MET A 81 10.75 11.90 -2.95
CA MET A 81 10.01 10.76 -3.47
C MET A 81 9.79 9.74 -2.35
N VAL A 82 8.53 9.35 -2.15
CA VAL A 82 8.17 8.26 -1.23
C VAL A 82 7.45 7.18 -2.04
N THR A 83 7.96 5.96 -1.98
CA THR A 83 7.38 4.81 -2.67
C THR A 83 7.63 3.51 -1.89
N ALA A 84 7.13 2.39 -2.40
CA ALA A 84 7.35 1.06 -1.85
C ALA A 84 7.80 0.11 -2.97
N ASP A 85 8.51 -0.96 -2.59
CA ASP A 85 8.96 -2.01 -3.49
C ASP A 85 7.82 -2.94 -3.94
N HIS A 86 6.86 -3.18 -3.05
CA HIS A 86 5.63 -3.91 -3.34
C HIS A 86 4.49 -3.51 -2.40
N GLY A 87 3.26 -3.87 -2.80
CA GLY A 87 2.07 -3.76 -1.98
C GLY A 87 1.84 -4.97 -1.08
N GLU A 88 0.64 -5.06 -0.50
CA GLU A 88 0.28 -6.06 0.51
C GLU A 88 -1.14 -6.57 0.26
N MET A 89 -1.33 -7.89 0.31
CA MET A 89 -2.65 -8.53 0.14
C MET A 89 -3.59 -8.26 1.33
N ASN A 90 -3.03 -7.95 2.50
CA ASN A 90 -3.68 -7.41 3.69
C ASN A 90 -4.91 -8.22 4.13
N CYS A 91 -4.71 -9.53 4.27
CA CYS A 91 -5.71 -10.54 4.68
C CYS A 91 -6.87 -10.73 3.69
N ARG A 92 -6.88 -10.08 2.51
CA ARG A 92 -7.98 -10.24 1.55
C ARG A 92 -7.99 -11.62 0.94
N GLY A 93 -9.11 -12.32 1.10
CA GLY A 93 -9.23 -13.72 0.66
C GLY A 93 -8.31 -14.68 1.43
N GLY A 94 -7.94 -14.35 2.67
CA GLY A 94 -7.05 -15.17 3.50
C GLY A 94 -5.57 -15.09 3.11
N LEU A 95 -5.20 -14.19 2.19
CA LEU A 95 -3.83 -14.02 1.71
C LEU A 95 -3.12 -12.89 2.47
N VAL A 96 -1.84 -13.09 2.74
CA VAL A 96 -0.97 -12.12 3.43
C VAL A 96 0.40 -12.06 2.75
N ASP A 97 1.13 -10.98 2.99
CA ASP A 97 2.45 -10.74 2.42
C ASP A 97 2.40 -10.68 0.88
N LYS A 98 3.53 -10.99 0.26
CA LYS A 98 3.79 -11.11 -1.18
C LYS A 98 4.05 -12.57 -1.57
N GLY A 99 4.05 -12.87 -2.86
CA GLY A 99 4.44 -14.19 -3.39
C GLY A 99 3.35 -14.87 -4.22
N ALA A 100 2.11 -14.41 -4.09
CA ALA A 100 1.12 -14.54 -5.14
C ALA A 100 1.49 -13.59 -6.30
N PHE A 101 2.45 -14.00 -7.13
CA PHE A 101 2.98 -13.18 -8.23
C PHE A 101 1.86 -12.62 -9.10
N LEU A 102 2.01 -11.36 -9.51
CA LEU A 102 1.03 -10.60 -10.29
C LEU A 102 -0.31 -10.36 -9.59
N ASN A 103 -0.43 -10.64 -8.29
CA ASN A 103 -1.59 -10.19 -7.54
C ASN A 103 -1.66 -8.65 -7.60
N PRO A 104 -2.76 -8.05 -8.07
CA PRO A 104 -2.86 -6.60 -8.24
C PRO A 104 -2.53 -5.82 -6.95
N ARG A 105 -2.80 -6.39 -5.78
CA ARG A 105 -2.53 -5.75 -4.49
C ARG A 105 -1.07 -5.74 -4.10
N VAL A 106 -0.29 -6.70 -4.61
CA VAL A 106 1.17 -6.74 -4.46
C VAL A 106 1.84 -5.81 -5.48
N LEU A 107 1.22 -5.59 -6.64
CA LEU A 107 1.72 -4.68 -7.67
C LEU A 107 1.41 -3.21 -7.40
N GLN A 108 0.32 -2.91 -6.69
CA GLN A 108 -0.08 -1.54 -6.37
C GLN A 108 0.75 -1.00 -5.21
N VAL A 109 1.57 0.01 -5.50
CA VAL A 109 2.42 0.72 -4.53
C VAL A 109 2.12 2.21 -4.51
N PRO A 110 2.28 2.89 -3.36
CA PRO A 110 2.19 4.34 -3.32
C PRO A 110 3.36 4.96 -4.11
N LEU A 111 3.09 6.06 -4.78
CA LEU A 111 4.10 6.99 -5.26
C LEU A 111 3.65 8.39 -4.86
N TYR A 112 4.44 9.02 -4.01
CA TYR A 112 4.33 10.42 -3.65
C TYR A 112 5.57 11.14 -4.16
N LEU A 113 5.35 12.27 -4.82
CA LEU A 113 6.39 13.10 -5.39
C LEU A 113 6.15 14.55 -4.97
N LYS A 114 7.17 15.18 -4.39
CA LYS A 114 7.27 16.63 -4.21
C LYS A 114 8.48 17.10 -5.00
N MET A 115 8.24 17.96 -5.97
CA MET A 115 9.29 18.54 -6.82
C MET A 115 9.95 19.75 -6.14
N PRO A 116 11.19 20.12 -6.49
CA PRO A 116 11.77 21.42 -6.16
C PRO A 116 10.90 22.58 -6.67
N ILE A 117 10.91 23.74 -5.99
CA ILE A 117 10.10 24.89 -6.41
C ILE A 117 10.53 25.40 -7.80
N ASP A 118 11.84 25.39 -8.08
CA ASP A 118 12.41 25.95 -9.31
C ASP A 118 12.61 24.92 -10.44
N CYS A 119 11.93 23.77 -10.40
CA CYS A 119 11.98 22.86 -11.54
C CYS A 119 10.98 23.26 -12.63
N GLU A 120 11.48 23.63 -13.80
CA GLU A 120 10.68 23.64 -15.02
C GLU A 120 10.65 22.21 -15.58
N GLY A 121 9.45 21.66 -15.81
CA GLY A 121 9.33 20.41 -16.56
C GLY A 121 9.64 20.63 -18.04
N ASP A 122 10.10 19.60 -18.75
CA ASP A 122 10.43 19.61 -20.20
C ASP A 122 9.28 20.08 -21.13
N ALA A 123 8.08 20.34 -20.59
CA ALA A 123 6.92 20.85 -21.32
C ALA A 123 6.62 22.34 -21.07
N GLY A 124 7.49 23.09 -20.38
CA GLY A 124 7.25 24.51 -20.07
C GLY A 124 6.03 24.74 -19.17
N VAL A 125 5.63 23.71 -18.41
CA VAL A 125 4.54 23.78 -17.43
C VAL A 125 5.16 24.08 -16.07
N PRO A 126 4.86 25.24 -15.44
CA PRO A 126 5.34 25.54 -14.10
C PRO A 126 4.77 24.53 -13.11
N MET A 127 5.61 23.69 -12.51
CA MET A 127 5.22 22.77 -11.45
C MET A 127 5.18 23.52 -10.12
N HIS A 128 4.07 24.21 -9.82
CA HIS A 128 3.92 24.88 -8.53
C HIS A 128 3.90 23.85 -7.38
N GLY A 129 4.98 23.84 -6.58
CA GLY A 129 5.14 23.57 -5.13
C GLY A 129 4.50 22.34 -4.45
N THR A 130 3.37 21.85 -4.94
CA THR A 130 2.60 20.74 -4.33
C THR A 130 1.86 19.99 -5.42
N SER A 131 2.54 19.63 -6.51
CA SER A 131 1.97 18.74 -7.52
C SER A 131 1.98 17.31 -6.98
N ILE A 132 0.99 16.97 -6.17
CA ILE A 132 0.74 15.59 -5.75
C ILE A 132 0.30 14.85 -7.01
N HIS A 133 1.27 14.33 -7.77
CA HIS A 133 0.97 13.31 -8.77
C HIS A 133 0.61 12.05 -7.99
N ARG A 134 -0.68 11.93 -7.64
CA ARG A 134 -1.27 10.66 -7.26
C ARG A 134 -1.04 9.78 -8.47
N ALA A 135 -0.09 8.85 -8.39
CA ALA A 135 0.04 7.80 -9.38
C ALA A 135 -1.29 7.03 -9.37
N VAL A 136 -2.18 7.43 -10.27
CA VAL A 136 -3.29 6.60 -10.70
C VAL A 136 -2.63 5.34 -11.22
N SER A 137 -2.97 4.23 -10.58
CA SER A 137 -2.55 2.89 -10.96
C SER A 137 -2.77 2.70 -12.47
N TYR A 138 -1.73 2.86 -13.27
CA TYR A 138 -1.72 2.36 -14.63
C TYR A 138 -1.50 0.86 -14.55
N LEU A 139 -2.59 0.12 -14.65
CA LEU A 139 -2.64 -1.25 -15.15
C LEU A 139 -4.10 -1.46 -15.58
N MET A 140 -4.28 -1.50 -16.91
CA MET A 140 -5.47 -2.05 -17.55
C MET A 140 -5.79 -3.45 -17.03
#